data_AF-A0A8B7C0I8-F1
#
_entry.id   AF-A0A8B7C0I8-F1
#
_cell.length_a   1.000
_cell.length_b   1.000
_cell.length_c   1.000
_cell.angle_alpha   90.00
_cell.angle_beta   90.00
_cell.angle_gamma   90.00
#
_symmetry.space_group_name_H-M   'P 1'
#
loop_
_entity.id
_entity.type
_entity.pdbx_description
1 polymer ?
#
loop_
_entity_poly.entity_id
_entity_poly.type
_entity_poly.pdbx_seq_one_letter_code
_entity_poly.pdbx_strand_id
1 'polypeptide(L)'
;MAVYRFSNTVIGYLNLLTLLASIPIIGGGLWLARSSATCESSLQTPLLVLGFVVLLVSLAGFVGACFNVAWALWLYLLVMLVLIAALLGLTVFGFAVTGGGGGVQVPGRGYREYHMEDYSGWLRRRITEDRYWTAARACVVGSKACAKIALWTPLDYLQKDLTPIQSGCCKPPTSCTYSAGTAMAAQDEDCYRWNNAASVLCYGCDSCKAGVLEQVRRDWHKLSVLNVVVLVFLIAIYSIGCCAFRNARRAESEHPYGENRMSKIRPRWDYYWWRWWRDRREQLY
;
A
#
# COMPACT_ATOMS: atom_id res chain seq x y z
N MET A 1 35.30 -3.62 15.07
CA MET A 1 34.66 -2.35 15.50
C MET A 1 34.34 -1.40 14.33
N ALA A 2 35.20 -1.25 13.32
CA ALA A 2 34.94 -0.38 12.15
C ALA A 2 33.74 -0.79 11.28
N VAL A 3 33.54 -2.10 11.04
CA VAL A 3 32.43 -2.65 10.24
C VAL A 3 31.05 -2.46 10.90
N TYR A 4 31.01 -2.45 12.24
CA TYR A 4 29.79 -2.24 13.03
C TYR A 4 29.30 -0.78 12.95
N ARG A 5 30.24 0.18 12.99
CA ARG A 5 29.93 1.62 12.85
C ARG A 5 29.47 1.96 11.43
N PHE A 6 30.09 1.39 10.41
CA PHE A 6 29.69 1.63 9.01
C PHE A 6 28.30 1.05 8.70
N SER A 7 27.99 -0.18 9.13
CA SER A 7 26.66 -0.79 8.89
C SER A 7 25.53 -0.01 9.59
N ASN A 8 25.72 0.40 10.85
CA ASN A 8 24.71 1.18 11.57
C ASN A 8 24.50 2.58 10.96
N THR A 9 25.56 3.17 10.41
CA THR A 9 25.49 4.48 9.73
C THR A 9 24.76 4.35 8.39
N VAL A 10 25.03 3.31 7.60
CA VAL A 10 24.33 3.02 6.34
C VAL A 10 22.86 2.70 6.57
N ILE A 11 22.53 1.91 7.61
CA ILE A 11 21.14 1.64 8.01
C ILE A 11 20.42 2.93 8.43
N GLY A 12 21.10 3.83 9.16
CA GLY A 12 20.56 5.13 9.52
C GLY A 12 20.26 6.01 8.30
N TYR A 13 21.20 6.12 7.35
CA TYR A 13 21.01 6.90 6.12
C TYR A 13 19.92 6.34 5.21
N LEU A 14 19.85 5.01 5.03
CA LEU A 14 18.79 4.36 4.25
C LEU A 14 17.40 4.57 4.86
N ASN A 15 17.29 4.50 6.20
CA ASN A 15 16.04 4.77 6.90
C ASN A 15 15.64 6.26 6.86
N LEU A 16 16.61 7.19 6.87
CA LEU A 16 16.34 8.62 6.71
C LEU A 16 15.84 8.96 5.30
N LEU A 17 16.48 8.41 4.27
CA LEU A 17 16.05 8.61 2.87
C LEU A 17 14.64 8.05 2.61
N THR A 18 14.33 6.87 3.18
CA THR A 18 12.98 6.29 3.05
C THR A 18 11.93 7.08 3.82
N LEU A 19 12.28 7.66 4.98
CA LEU A 19 11.40 8.57 5.70
C LEU A 19 11.09 9.81 4.87
N LEU A 20 12.11 10.42 4.26
CA LEU A 20 11.93 11.57 3.36
C LEU A 20 11.13 11.22 2.11
N ALA A 21 11.29 10.01 1.56
CA ALA A 21 10.51 9.52 0.42
C ALA A 21 9.05 9.20 0.79
N SER A 22 8.75 8.88 2.05
CA SER A 22 7.37 8.65 2.52
C SER A 22 6.54 9.94 2.54
N ILE A 23 7.17 11.10 2.77
CA ILE A 23 6.51 12.41 2.84
C ILE A 23 5.82 12.79 1.52
N PRO A 24 6.46 12.73 0.33
CA PRO A 24 5.79 13.01 -0.94
C PRO A 24 4.76 11.93 -1.30
N ILE A 25 4.90 10.68 -0.85
CA ILE A 25 3.90 9.62 -1.05
C ILE A 25 2.62 9.94 -0.26
N ILE A 26 2.76 10.29 1.02
CA ILE A 26 1.64 10.68 1.90
C ILE A 26 1.06 12.02 1.45
N GLY A 27 1.91 12.99 1.08
CA GLY A 27 1.52 14.29 0.56
C GLY A 27 0.77 14.20 -0.76
N GLY A 28 1.21 13.33 -1.68
CA GLY A 28 0.48 13.02 -2.91
C GLY A 28 -0.89 12.39 -2.64
N GLY A 29 -0.94 11.42 -1.71
CA GLY A 29 -2.21 10.81 -1.28
C GLY A 29 -3.18 11.80 -0.65
N LEU A 30 -2.69 12.74 0.16
CA LEU A 30 -3.49 13.81 0.78
C LEU A 30 -3.89 14.92 -0.22
N TRP A 31 -3.04 15.22 -1.20
CA TRP A 31 -3.36 16.18 -2.26
C TRP A 31 -4.51 15.66 -3.14
N LEU A 32 -4.46 14.38 -3.52
CA LEU A 32 -5.57 13.72 -4.21
C LEU A 32 -6.85 13.70 -3.36
N ALA A 33 -6.75 13.59 -2.03
CA ALA A 33 -7.89 13.65 -1.12
C ALA A 33 -8.64 14.99 -1.17
N ARG A 34 -7.93 16.08 -1.45
CA ARG A 34 -8.46 17.44 -1.46
C ARG A 34 -9.13 17.81 -2.78
N SER A 35 -8.76 17.15 -3.88
CA SER A 35 -9.45 17.28 -5.18
C SER A 35 -10.71 16.42 -5.22
N SER A 36 -11.77 16.92 -4.58
CA SER A 36 -13.08 16.28 -4.36
C SER A 36 -13.92 15.98 -5.63
N ALA A 37 -13.31 15.72 -6.78
CA ALA A 37 -14.00 15.52 -8.06
C ALA A 37 -13.71 14.19 -8.76
N THR A 38 -12.82 13.36 -8.23
CA THR A 38 -12.41 12.13 -8.88
C THR A 38 -12.74 10.93 -8.04
N CYS A 39 -13.22 9.89 -8.72
CA CYS A 39 -13.49 8.59 -8.16
C CYS A 39 -12.19 7.83 -7.83
N GLU A 40 -11.30 8.49 -7.07
CA GLU A 40 -9.93 8.12 -6.74
C GLU A 40 -9.82 7.52 -5.32
N SER A 41 -10.95 7.38 -4.61
CA SER A 41 -10.99 6.77 -3.27
C SER A 41 -10.40 5.35 -3.24
N SER A 42 -10.52 4.61 -4.36
CA SER A 42 -9.95 3.26 -4.48
C SER A 42 -8.42 3.21 -4.52
N LEU A 43 -7.73 4.28 -4.96
CA LEU A 43 -6.27 4.39 -4.95
C LEU A 43 -5.73 5.08 -3.70
N GLN A 44 -6.48 6.05 -3.17
CA GLN A 44 -6.05 6.89 -2.06
C GLN A 44 -5.83 6.10 -0.76
N THR A 45 -6.81 5.29 -0.37
CA THR A 45 -6.76 4.50 0.87
C THR A 45 -5.57 3.52 0.89
N PRO A 46 -5.34 2.69 -0.16
CA PRO A 46 -4.17 1.81 -0.18
C PRO A 46 -2.84 2.56 -0.29
N LEU A 47 -2.78 3.70 -1.00
CA LEU A 47 -1.56 4.51 -1.08
C LEU A 47 -1.19 5.12 0.28
N LEU A 48 -2.17 5.62 1.04
CA LEU A 48 -1.97 6.12 2.40
C LEU A 48 -1.55 5.03 3.37
N VAL A 49 -2.17 3.85 3.28
CA VAL A 49 -1.78 2.68 4.08
C VAL A 49 -0.33 2.27 3.76
N LEU A 50 0.04 2.22 2.48
CA LEU A 50 1.41 1.90 2.06
C LEU A 50 2.41 2.96 2.56
N GLY A 51 2.09 4.24 2.42
CA GLY A 51 2.93 5.34 2.93
C GLY A 51 3.10 5.31 4.44
N PHE A 52 2.05 4.99 5.19
CA PHE A 52 2.09 4.82 6.64
C PHE A 52 2.96 3.63 7.06
N VAL A 53 2.84 2.51 6.35
CA VAL A 53 3.69 1.33 6.56
C VAL A 53 5.16 1.68 6.35
N VAL A 54 5.50 2.37 5.26
CA VAL A 54 6.89 2.80 4.99
C VAL A 54 7.38 3.72 6.10
N LEU A 55 6.55 4.68 6.56
CA LEU A 55 6.90 5.57 7.65
C LEU A 55 7.21 4.82 8.95
N LEU A 56 6.37 3.85 9.33
CA LEU A 56 6.60 3.04 10.54
C LEU A 56 7.91 2.26 10.47
N VAL A 57 8.22 1.69 9.30
CA VAL A 57 9.48 0.95 9.08
C VAL A 57 10.68 1.88 9.20
N SER A 58 10.64 3.05 8.56
CA SER A 58 11.73 4.03 8.62
C SER A 58 11.97 4.55 10.03
N LEU A 59 10.89 4.81 10.79
CA LEU A 59 10.98 5.31 12.17
C LEU A 59 11.55 4.24 13.11
N ALA A 60 11.12 2.98 12.94
CA ALA A 60 11.65 1.85 13.71
C ALA A 60 13.13 1.56 13.38
N GLY A 61 13.52 1.65 12.10
CA GLY A 61 14.91 1.48 11.67
C GLY A 61 15.85 2.56 12.21
N PHE A 62 15.36 3.80 12.34
CA PHE A 62 16.10 4.89 12.97
C PHE A 62 16.29 4.65 14.48
N VAL A 63 15.24 4.25 15.21
CA VAL A 63 15.31 3.94 16.65
C VAL A 63 16.25 2.76 16.92
N GLY A 64 16.21 1.72 16.08
CA GLY A 64 17.11 0.57 16.19
C GLY A 64 18.59 0.93 16.06
N ALA A 65 18.93 1.93 15.24
CA ALA A 65 20.30 2.42 15.08
C ALA A 65 20.80 3.24 16.28
N CYS A 66 19.91 3.94 16.99
CA CYS A 66 20.28 4.83 18.09
C CYS A 66 20.52 4.11 19.42
N PHE A 67 19.79 3.03 19.71
CA PHE A 67 19.75 2.49 21.08
C PHE A 67 20.59 1.22 21.32
N ASN A 68 21.15 0.55 20.30
CA ASN A 68 21.99 -0.66 20.45
C ASN A 68 21.42 -1.73 21.43
N VAL A 69 20.10 -1.78 21.63
CA VAL A 69 19.46 -2.74 22.54
C VAL A 69 19.11 -4.00 21.74
N ALA A 70 19.74 -5.12 22.06
CA ALA A 70 19.51 -6.41 21.39
C ALA A 70 18.03 -6.84 21.40
N TRP A 71 17.31 -6.53 22.49
CA TRP A 71 15.88 -6.78 22.63
C TRP A 71 15.02 -5.94 21.66
N ALA A 72 15.39 -4.67 21.44
CA ALA A 72 14.70 -3.80 20.49
C ALA A 72 14.93 -4.26 19.04
N LEU A 73 16.14 -4.75 18.72
CA LEU A 73 16.46 -5.31 17.40
C LEU A 73 15.69 -6.61 17.13
N TRP A 74 15.46 -7.43 18.15
CA TRP A 74 14.65 -8.64 18.03
C TRP A 74 13.17 -8.33 17.76
N LEU A 75 12.58 -7.41 18.55
CA LEU A 75 11.20 -6.96 18.33
C LEU A 75 11.03 -6.32 16.94
N TYR A 76 12.02 -5.55 16.49
CA TYR A 76 12.06 -4.98 15.14
C TYR A 76 12.00 -6.06 14.05
N LEU A 77 12.83 -7.10 14.14
CA LEU A 77 12.81 -8.20 13.17
C LEU A 77 11.47 -8.94 13.17
N LEU A 78 10.85 -9.14 14.33
CA LEU A 78 9.54 -9.76 14.43
C LEU A 78 8.46 -8.92 13.72
N VAL A 79 8.41 -7.61 13.97
CA VAL A 79 7.45 -6.69 13.34
C VAL A 79 7.66 -6.65 11.82
N MET A 80 8.91 -6.57 11.36
CA MET A 80 9.26 -6.60 9.93
C MET A 80 8.82 -7.90 9.25
N LEU A 81 9.00 -9.04 9.91
CA LEU A 81 8.56 -10.34 9.40
C LEU A 81 7.04 -10.39 9.23
N VAL A 82 6.29 -9.98 10.26
CA VAL A 82 4.81 -9.91 10.22
C VAL A 82 4.35 -8.99 9.10
N LEU A 83 5.01 -7.83 8.92
CA LEU A 83 4.70 -6.89 7.85
C LEU A 83 4.94 -7.49 6.46
N ILE A 84 6.09 -8.12 6.23
CA ILE A 84 6.40 -8.78 4.96
C ILE A 84 5.37 -9.89 4.67
N ALA A 85 5.03 -10.71 5.67
CA ALA A 85 4.03 -11.76 5.53
C ALA A 85 2.64 -11.18 5.19
N ALA A 86 2.23 -10.08 5.83
CA ALA A 86 0.97 -9.41 5.53
C ALA A 86 0.94 -8.84 4.11
N LEU A 87 2.02 -8.16 3.67
CA LEU A 87 2.12 -7.61 2.32
C LEU A 87 2.16 -8.71 1.25
N LEU A 88 2.83 -9.85 1.52
CA LEU A 88 2.79 -11.04 0.66
C LEU A 88 1.38 -11.63 0.59
N GLY A 89 0.67 -11.72 1.72
CA GLY A 89 -0.71 -12.19 1.75
C GLY A 89 -1.63 -11.29 0.91
N LEU A 90 -1.48 -9.97 1.05
CA LEU A 90 -2.23 -8.98 0.28
C LEU A 90 -1.92 -9.04 -1.22
N THR A 91 -0.68 -9.28 -1.64
CA THR A 91 -0.35 -9.43 -3.08
C THR A 91 -0.98 -10.68 -3.66
N VAL A 92 -0.83 -11.83 -2.99
CA VAL A 92 -1.41 -13.10 -3.44
C VAL A 92 -2.93 -12.99 -3.53
N PHE A 93 -3.57 -12.47 -2.48
CA PHE A 93 -5.01 -12.22 -2.48
C PHE A 93 -5.41 -11.28 -3.62
N GLY A 94 -4.66 -10.19 -3.78
CA GLY A 94 -4.85 -9.22 -4.84
C GLY A 94 -4.85 -9.84 -6.23
N PHE A 95 -3.81 -10.60 -6.57
CA PHE A 95 -3.72 -11.29 -7.86
C PHE A 95 -4.84 -12.33 -8.04
N ALA A 96 -5.23 -13.04 -6.97
CA ALA A 96 -6.33 -13.99 -7.03
C ALA A 96 -7.68 -13.31 -7.34
N VAL A 97 -7.96 -12.14 -6.74
CA VAL A 97 -9.22 -11.44 -6.99
C VAL A 97 -9.22 -10.65 -8.31
N THR A 98 -8.07 -10.19 -8.79
CA THR A 98 -7.93 -9.40 -10.03
C THR A 98 -7.47 -10.20 -11.25
N GLY A 99 -7.37 -11.52 -11.15
CA GLY A 99 -6.91 -12.39 -12.23
C GLY A 99 -7.81 -12.36 -13.48
N GLY A 100 -9.14 -12.33 -13.30
CA GLY A 100 -10.13 -12.23 -14.38
C GLY A 100 -10.32 -10.81 -14.92
N GLY A 101 -11.10 -10.67 -16.00
CA GLY A 101 -11.43 -9.39 -16.65
C GLY A 101 -10.58 -9.08 -17.89
N GLY A 102 -10.53 -7.80 -18.29
CA GLY A 102 -9.75 -7.32 -19.44
C GLY A 102 -10.59 -6.85 -20.62
N GLY A 103 -11.89 -7.13 -20.56
CA GLY A 103 -12.90 -6.77 -21.53
C GLY A 103 -12.74 -7.49 -22.86
N VAL A 104 -13.86 -7.60 -23.58
CA VAL A 104 -13.92 -8.21 -24.91
C VAL A 104 -13.81 -7.10 -25.96
N GLN A 105 -12.98 -7.31 -26.98
CA GLN A 105 -12.89 -6.38 -28.10
C GLN A 105 -14.10 -6.61 -29.02
N VAL A 106 -14.85 -5.55 -29.30
CA VAL A 106 -15.98 -5.63 -30.24
C VAL A 106 -15.46 -5.43 -31.67
N PRO A 107 -15.79 -6.33 -32.62
CA PRO A 107 -15.36 -6.19 -34.01
C PRO A 107 -15.73 -4.82 -34.61
N GLY A 108 -14.75 -4.13 -35.19
CA GLY A 108 -14.94 -2.81 -35.82
C GLY A 108 -15.13 -1.64 -34.84
N ARG A 109 -14.87 -1.82 -33.54
CA ARG A 109 -14.93 -0.76 -32.51
C ARG A 109 -13.57 -0.56 -31.84
N GLY A 110 -13.20 0.69 -31.55
CA GLY A 110 -11.99 1.01 -30.78
C GLY A 110 -12.08 0.60 -29.30
N TYR A 111 -13.27 0.63 -28.72
CA TYR A 111 -13.46 0.30 -27.31
C TYR A 111 -13.63 -1.20 -27.02
N ARG A 112 -13.49 -1.53 -25.73
CA ARG A 112 -13.82 -2.85 -25.17
C ARG A 112 -15.11 -2.82 -24.37
N GLU A 113 -15.76 -3.98 -24.33
CA GLU A 113 -16.93 -4.24 -23.49
C GLU A 113 -16.56 -5.08 -22.28
N TYR A 114 -17.32 -4.90 -21.21
CA TYR A 114 -17.01 -5.48 -19.92
C TYR A 114 -18.23 -6.22 -19.42
N HIS A 115 -18.07 -7.51 -19.17
CA HIS A 115 -19.13 -8.36 -18.66
C HIS A 115 -18.85 -8.75 -17.22
N MET A 116 -19.92 -8.99 -16.46
CA MET A 116 -19.81 -9.38 -15.06
C MET A 116 -19.20 -10.77 -14.87
N GLU A 117 -19.47 -11.70 -15.80
CA GLU A 117 -18.91 -13.05 -15.78
C GLU A 117 -17.38 -13.08 -15.82
N ASP A 118 -16.74 -12.11 -16.45
CA ASP A 118 -15.28 -12.09 -16.65
C ASP A 118 -14.50 -11.86 -15.35
N TYR A 119 -15.14 -11.27 -14.33
CA TYR A 119 -14.50 -10.94 -13.06
C TYR A 119 -14.68 -12.03 -12.00
N SER A 120 -13.76 -12.06 -11.03
CA SER A 120 -13.78 -13.04 -9.94
C SER A 120 -15.08 -12.96 -9.13
N GLY A 121 -15.55 -14.12 -8.65
CA GLY A 121 -16.77 -14.19 -7.83
C GLY A 121 -16.68 -13.41 -6.50
N TRP A 122 -15.47 -13.07 -6.04
CA TRP A 122 -15.29 -12.17 -4.89
C TRP A 122 -15.61 -10.71 -5.26
N LEU A 123 -15.04 -10.21 -6.35
CA LEU A 123 -15.31 -8.84 -6.83
C LEU A 123 -16.78 -8.64 -7.19
N ARG A 124 -17.37 -9.65 -7.87
CA ARG A 124 -18.78 -9.61 -8.26
C ARG A 124 -19.70 -9.48 -7.05
N ARG A 125 -19.53 -10.34 -6.04
CA ARG A 125 -20.33 -10.26 -4.80
C ARG A 125 -20.18 -8.90 -4.13
N ARG A 126 -18.96 -8.35 -4.10
CA ARG A 126 -18.68 -7.08 -3.47
C ARG A 126 -19.36 -5.89 -4.16
N ILE A 127 -19.42 -5.87 -5.48
CA ILE A 127 -20.06 -4.77 -6.23
C ILE A 127 -21.58 -4.93 -6.31
N THR A 128 -22.12 -6.13 -6.09
CA THR A 128 -23.57 -6.38 -6.00
C THR A 128 -24.16 -5.91 -4.67
N GLU A 129 -23.36 -5.83 -3.59
CA GLU A 129 -23.81 -5.30 -2.31
C GLU A 129 -24.16 -3.80 -2.39
N ASP A 130 -25.40 -3.44 -2.05
CA ASP A 130 -25.95 -2.08 -2.18
C ASP A 130 -25.07 -0.99 -1.53
N ARG A 131 -24.51 -1.29 -0.36
CA ARG A 131 -23.64 -0.34 0.36
C ARG A 131 -22.39 0.05 -0.44
N TYR A 132 -21.77 -0.91 -1.13
CA TYR A 132 -20.57 -0.65 -1.91
C TYR A 132 -20.94 -0.05 -3.27
N TRP A 133 -22.04 -0.53 -3.85
CA TRP A 133 -22.52 -0.01 -5.13
C TRP A 133 -22.99 1.44 -5.05
N THR A 134 -23.73 1.82 -4.01
CA THR A 134 -24.19 3.21 -3.84
C THR A 134 -23.02 4.19 -3.77
N ALA A 135 -21.96 3.84 -3.04
CA ALA A 135 -20.73 4.62 -3.00
C ALA A 135 -20.03 4.68 -4.38
N ALA A 136 -19.86 3.52 -5.04
CA ALA A 136 -19.23 3.45 -6.36
C ALA A 136 -20.02 4.23 -7.44
N ARG A 137 -21.35 4.15 -7.41
CA ARG A 137 -22.23 4.88 -8.33
C ARG A 137 -22.15 6.39 -8.11
N ALA A 138 -22.22 6.86 -6.86
CA ALA A 138 -22.08 8.28 -6.54
C ALA A 138 -20.73 8.84 -7.05
N CYS A 139 -19.69 8.02 -6.93
CA CYS A 139 -18.34 8.28 -7.38
C CYS A 139 -18.25 8.37 -8.93
N VAL A 140 -18.87 7.44 -9.65
CA VAL A 140 -18.97 7.46 -11.12
C VAL A 140 -19.74 8.70 -11.62
N VAL A 141 -20.90 9.00 -11.03
CA VAL A 141 -21.70 10.18 -11.38
C VAL A 141 -20.93 11.47 -11.10
N GLY A 142 -20.26 11.55 -9.94
CA GLY A 142 -19.44 12.70 -9.54
C GLY A 142 -18.23 12.95 -10.43
N SER A 143 -17.64 11.90 -11.01
CA SER A 143 -16.45 12.00 -11.88
C SER A 143 -16.67 12.79 -13.19
N LYS A 144 -17.94 13.01 -13.57
CA LYS A 144 -18.34 13.63 -14.86
C LYS A 144 -17.71 12.94 -16.09
N ALA A 145 -17.33 11.66 -15.97
CA ALA A 145 -16.72 10.90 -17.07
C ALA A 145 -17.64 10.82 -18.31
N CYS A 146 -18.96 10.69 -18.10
CA CYS A 146 -19.96 10.69 -19.17
C CYS A 146 -20.19 12.08 -19.77
N ALA A 147 -20.12 13.14 -18.98
CA ALA A 147 -20.29 14.51 -19.48
C ALA A 147 -19.20 14.89 -20.51
N LYS A 148 -17.99 14.34 -20.36
CA LYS A 148 -16.87 14.57 -21.31
C LYS A 148 -17.12 14.00 -22.71
N ILE A 149 -18.01 13.01 -22.84
CA ILE A 149 -18.31 12.34 -24.10
C ILE A 149 -19.75 12.58 -24.57
N ALA A 150 -20.56 13.35 -23.82
CA ALA A 150 -21.95 13.62 -24.15
C ALA A 150 -22.14 14.32 -25.51
N LEU A 151 -21.14 15.08 -25.96
CA LEU A 151 -21.11 15.79 -27.25
C LEU A 151 -20.47 14.98 -28.39
N TRP A 152 -20.03 13.74 -28.13
CA TRP A 152 -19.38 12.92 -29.15
C TRP A 152 -20.37 12.44 -30.20
N THR A 153 -19.95 12.44 -31.46
CA THR A 153 -20.76 11.92 -32.56
C THR A 153 -20.77 10.38 -32.51
N PRO A 154 -21.75 9.71 -33.13
CA PRO A 154 -21.76 8.24 -33.22
C PRO A 154 -20.46 7.66 -33.81
N LEU A 155 -19.80 8.39 -34.72
CA LEU A 155 -18.53 8.00 -35.31
C LEU A 155 -17.36 8.13 -34.33
N ASP A 156 -17.38 9.14 -33.45
CA ASP A 156 -16.40 9.26 -32.36
C ASP A 156 -16.48 8.07 -31.41
N TYR A 157 -17.70 7.63 -31.07
CA TYR A 157 -17.90 6.43 -30.24
C TYR A 157 -17.36 5.17 -30.91
N LEU A 158 -17.39 5.07 -32.25
CA LEU A 158 -16.88 3.94 -33.01
C LEU A 158 -15.35 3.87 -33.01
N GLN A 159 -14.69 5.01 -33.21
CA GLN A 159 -13.26 5.07 -33.52
C GLN A 159 -12.35 5.34 -32.31
N LYS A 160 -12.85 6.04 -31.29
CA LYS A 160 -12.03 6.41 -30.12
C LYS A 160 -12.03 5.33 -29.06
N ASP A 161 -10.91 5.22 -28.35
CA ASP A 161 -10.80 4.39 -27.16
C ASP A 161 -11.56 5.02 -26.01
N LEU A 162 -12.51 4.28 -25.44
CA LEU A 162 -13.26 4.68 -24.25
C LEU A 162 -12.61 4.08 -23.00
N THR A 163 -12.65 4.82 -21.90
CA THR A 163 -12.30 4.26 -20.58
C THR A 163 -13.34 3.23 -20.15
N PRO A 164 -13.02 2.33 -19.20
CA PRO A 164 -13.97 1.28 -18.78
C PRO A 164 -15.30 1.83 -18.25
N ILE A 165 -15.26 2.95 -17.55
CA ILE A 165 -16.47 3.66 -17.09
C ILE A 165 -17.24 4.26 -18.27
N GLN A 166 -16.55 4.81 -19.25
CA GLN A 166 -17.18 5.39 -20.43
C GLN A 166 -17.89 4.33 -21.28
N SER A 167 -17.24 3.19 -21.53
CA SER A 167 -17.85 2.13 -22.32
C SER A 167 -18.93 1.36 -21.56
N GLY A 168 -18.84 1.23 -20.23
CA GLY A 168 -19.84 0.52 -19.43
C GLY A 168 -21.06 1.35 -19.03
N CYS A 169 -20.90 2.65 -18.77
CA CYS A 169 -21.95 3.49 -18.17
C CYS A 169 -22.51 4.57 -19.09
N CYS A 170 -21.70 5.07 -20.03
CA CYS A 170 -21.99 6.33 -20.74
C CYS A 170 -22.48 6.12 -22.19
N LYS A 171 -22.44 4.89 -22.71
CA LYS A 171 -22.96 4.52 -24.03
C LYS A 171 -24.08 3.48 -23.88
N PRO A 172 -24.98 3.35 -24.87
CA PRO A 172 -25.89 2.22 -24.91
C PRO A 172 -25.11 0.90 -25.09
N PRO A 173 -25.57 -0.22 -24.51
CA PRO A 173 -24.94 -1.52 -24.73
C PRO A 173 -25.06 -1.93 -26.21
N THR A 174 -24.00 -2.52 -26.78
CA THR A 174 -23.97 -2.80 -28.23
C THR A 174 -24.74 -4.06 -28.63
N SER A 175 -24.97 -4.98 -27.69
CA SER A 175 -25.88 -6.12 -27.90
C SER A 175 -27.32 -5.66 -28.13
N CYS A 176 -27.65 -4.43 -27.72
CA CYS A 176 -29.01 -3.96 -27.76
C CYS A 176 -29.42 -3.38 -29.13
N THR A 177 -30.56 -3.83 -29.63
CA THR A 177 -31.22 -3.24 -30.80
C THR A 177 -32.36 -2.35 -30.35
N TYR A 178 -32.24 -1.04 -30.57
CA TYR A 178 -33.27 -0.04 -30.25
C TYR A 178 -34.05 0.37 -31.50
N SER A 179 -35.38 0.36 -31.42
CA SER A 179 -36.24 1.00 -32.42
C SER A 179 -37.01 2.14 -31.75
N ALA A 180 -37.03 3.32 -32.38
CA ALA A 180 -37.67 4.53 -31.84
C ALA A 180 -37.32 4.86 -30.36
N GLY A 181 -36.11 4.53 -29.90
CA GLY A 181 -35.66 4.75 -28.52
C GLY A 181 -36.10 3.69 -27.49
N THR A 182 -36.72 2.59 -27.95
CA THR A 182 -37.14 1.47 -27.11
C THR A 182 -36.40 0.18 -27.48
N ALA A 183 -36.00 -0.61 -26.48
CA ALA A 183 -35.39 -1.92 -26.69
C ALA A 183 -36.41 -2.90 -27.31
N MET A 184 -35.99 -3.67 -28.31
CA MET A 184 -36.86 -4.58 -29.06
C MET A 184 -36.71 -6.04 -28.64
N ALA A 185 -37.79 -6.84 -28.66
CA ALA A 185 -37.77 -8.29 -28.37
C ALA A 185 -37.18 -8.65 -26.98
N ALA A 186 -36.87 -9.93 -26.75
CA ALA A 186 -36.16 -10.41 -25.56
C ALA A 186 -34.65 -10.12 -25.72
N GLN A 187 -34.14 -9.15 -24.96
CA GLN A 187 -32.73 -8.77 -24.94
C GLN A 187 -32.19 -8.79 -23.52
N ASP A 188 -30.89 -8.53 -23.38
CA ASP A 188 -30.24 -8.38 -22.07
C ASP A 188 -30.98 -7.36 -21.19
N GLU A 189 -31.00 -7.62 -19.88
CA GLU A 189 -31.71 -6.78 -18.92
C GLU A 189 -31.20 -5.32 -18.93
N ASP A 190 -29.91 -5.14 -19.24
CA ASP A 190 -29.26 -3.84 -19.39
C ASP A 190 -29.89 -2.98 -20.50
N CYS A 191 -30.49 -3.59 -21.54
CA CYS A 191 -31.15 -2.86 -22.62
C CYS A 191 -32.39 -2.10 -22.15
N TYR A 192 -33.10 -2.62 -21.14
CA TYR A 192 -34.28 -1.96 -20.57
C TYR A 192 -33.92 -0.93 -19.50
N ARG A 193 -32.71 -1.02 -18.93
CA ARG A 193 -32.21 -0.11 -17.91
C ARG A 193 -31.54 1.15 -18.48
N TRP A 194 -31.18 1.13 -19.77
CA TRP A 194 -30.59 2.28 -20.46
C TRP A 194 -31.56 3.46 -20.59
N ASN A 195 -31.04 4.69 -20.45
CA ASN A 195 -31.80 5.92 -20.67
C ASN A 195 -30.92 7.04 -21.26
N ASN A 196 -31.47 7.85 -22.17
CA ASN A 196 -30.75 8.97 -22.79
C ASN A 196 -30.59 10.20 -21.88
N ALA A 197 -31.32 10.27 -20.75
CA ALA A 197 -31.16 11.34 -19.78
C ALA A 197 -29.79 11.25 -19.09
N ALA A 198 -29.02 12.35 -19.12
CA ALA A 198 -27.67 12.43 -18.55
C ALA A 198 -27.59 12.14 -17.04
N SER A 199 -28.70 12.24 -16.32
CA SER A 199 -28.79 11.93 -14.88
C SER A 199 -29.04 10.44 -14.60
N VAL A 200 -29.49 9.65 -15.58
CA VAL A 200 -29.91 8.26 -15.41
C VAL A 200 -28.95 7.30 -16.13
N LEU A 201 -28.66 7.53 -17.43
CA LEU A 201 -27.73 6.74 -18.25
C LEU A 201 -27.81 5.21 -17.97
N CYS A 202 -26.73 4.45 -18.16
CA CYS A 202 -26.65 3.06 -17.71
C CYS A 202 -26.11 2.93 -16.27
N TYR A 203 -26.31 3.92 -15.40
CA TYR A 203 -25.73 3.89 -14.04
C TYR A 203 -26.27 2.77 -13.15
N GLY A 204 -27.32 2.06 -13.55
CA GLY A 204 -27.86 0.88 -12.86
C GLY A 204 -27.56 -0.45 -13.56
N CYS A 205 -26.89 -0.42 -14.71
CA CYS A 205 -26.61 -1.59 -15.54
C CYS A 205 -25.47 -2.43 -14.98
N ASP A 206 -25.48 -3.72 -15.29
CA ASP A 206 -24.39 -4.62 -14.92
C ASP A 206 -23.14 -4.36 -15.77
N SER A 207 -23.31 -3.88 -17.01
CA SER A 207 -22.24 -3.34 -17.86
C SER A 207 -21.49 -2.17 -17.18
N CYS A 208 -22.21 -1.29 -16.47
CA CYS A 208 -21.61 -0.16 -15.76
C CYS A 208 -20.83 -0.62 -14.52
N LYS A 209 -21.42 -1.53 -13.74
CA LYS A 209 -20.73 -2.15 -12.61
C LYS A 209 -19.49 -2.94 -13.08
N ALA A 210 -19.54 -3.61 -14.24
CA ALA A 210 -18.40 -4.31 -14.83
C ALA A 210 -17.29 -3.34 -15.27
N GLY A 211 -17.67 -2.19 -15.84
CA GLY A 211 -16.75 -1.09 -16.11
C GLY A 211 -16.05 -0.55 -14.85
N VAL A 212 -16.76 -0.48 -13.72
CA VAL A 212 -16.18 -0.14 -12.41
C VAL A 212 -15.20 -1.23 -11.95
N LEU A 213 -15.56 -2.51 -12.09
CA LEU A 213 -14.66 -3.62 -11.74
C LEU A 213 -13.38 -3.61 -12.57
N GLU A 214 -13.44 -3.30 -13.87
CA GLU A 214 -12.25 -3.14 -14.71
C GLU A 214 -11.37 -2.00 -14.22
N GLN A 215 -11.98 -0.86 -13.89
CA GLN A 215 -11.23 0.30 -13.38
C GLN A 215 -10.49 -0.08 -12.10
N VAL A 216 -11.19 -0.73 -11.15
CA VAL A 216 -10.60 -1.25 -9.91
C VAL A 216 -9.48 -2.24 -10.20
N ARG A 217 -9.65 -3.15 -11.16
CA ARG A 217 -8.61 -4.12 -11.56
C ARG A 217 -7.36 -3.40 -12.06
N ARG A 218 -7.50 -2.41 -12.95
CA ARG A 218 -6.36 -1.66 -13.50
C ARG A 218 -5.62 -0.89 -12.42
N ASP A 219 -6.36 -0.26 -11.52
CA ASP A 219 -5.77 0.50 -10.42
C ASP A 219 -5.10 -0.41 -9.39
N TRP A 220 -5.70 -1.57 -9.11
CA TRP A 220 -5.08 -2.62 -8.31
C TRP A 220 -3.78 -3.14 -8.93
N HIS A 221 -3.72 -3.28 -10.25
CA HIS A 221 -2.51 -3.72 -10.94
C HIS A 221 -1.35 -2.72 -10.78
N LYS A 222 -1.64 -1.41 -10.84
CA LYS A 222 -0.65 -0.34 -10.57
C LYS A 222 -0.16 -0.40 -9.13
N LEU A 223 -1.07 -0.53 -8.17
CA LEU A 223 -0.76 -0.65 -6.75
C LEU A 223 0.02 -1.93 -6.43
N SER A 224 -0.31 -3.04 -7.09
CA SER A 224 0.39 -4.32 -6.92
C SER A 224 1.85 -4.20 -7.38
N VAL A 225 2.11 -3.54 -8.51
CA VAL A 225 3.49 -3.27 -8.97
C VAL A 225 4.26 -2.46 -7.92
N LEU A 226 3.66 -1.37 -7.42
CA LEU A 226 4.29 -0.56 -6.37
C LEU A 226 4.54 -1.38 -5.09
N ASN A 227 3.57 -2.22 -4.69
CA ASN A 227 3.69 -3.06 -3.51
C ASN A 227 4.80 -4.11 -3.65
N VAL A 228 4.96 -4.72 -4.83
CA VAL A 228 6.06 -5.66 -5.10
C VAL A 228 7.41 -4.97 -4.95
N VAL A 229 7.57 -3.74 -5.45
CA VAL A 229 8.82 -2.96 -5.29
C VAL A 229 9.11 -2.71 -3.81
N VAL A 230 8.11 -2.29 -3.02
CA VAL A 230 8.24 -2.09 -1.56
C VAL A 230 8.61 -3.41 -0.86
N LEU A 231 7.99 -4.52 -1.26
CA LEU A 231 8.22 -5.83 -0.67
C LEU A 231 9.67 -6.29 -0.87
N VAL A 232 10.22 -6.14 -2.08
CA VAL A 232 11.63 -6.44 -2.37
C VAL A 232 12.56 -5.59 -1.50
N PHE A 233 12.25 -4.31 -1.36
CA PHE A 233 13.03 -3.40 -0.53
C PHE A 233 12.98 -3.78 0.97
N LEU A 234 11.81 -4.14 1.49
CA LEU A 234 11.63 -4.60 2.87
C LEU A 234 12.39 -5.92 3.13
N ILE A 235 12.38 -6.86 2.19
CA ILE A 235 13.17 -8.10 2.29
C ILE A 235 14.68 -7.79 2.36
N ALA A 236 15.16 -6.86 1.54
CA ALA A 236 16.56 -6.43 1.56
C ALA A 236 16.94 -5.84 2.93
N ILE A 237 16.13 -4.92 3.47
CA ILE A 237 16.35 -4.36 4.82
C ILE A 237 16.30 -5.47 5.89
N TYR A 238 15.32 -6.37 5.81
CA TYR A 238 15.18 -7.47 6.75
C TYR A 238 16.42 -8.39 6.75
N SER A 239 16.97 -8.68 5.57
CA SER A 239 18.20 -9.48 5.44
C SER A 239 19.40 -8.80 6.11
N ILE A 240 19.57 -7.49 5.91
CA ILE A 240 20.64 -6.70 6.54
C ILE A 240 20.44 -6.66 8.06
N GLY A 241 19.21 -6.44 8.52
CA GLY A 241 18.85 -6.47 9.94
C GLY A 241 19.16 -7.81 10.60
N CYS A 242 18.85 -8.93 9.92
CA CYS A 242 19.19 -10.27 10.37
C CYS A 242 20.72 -10.48 10.45
N CYS A 243 21.47 -10.00 9.45
CA CYS A 243 22.93 -10.05 9.47
C CYS A 243 23.51 -9.23 10.63
N ALA A 244 23.00 -8.02 10.86
CA ALA A 244 23.42 -7.18 11.99
C ALA A 244 23.11 -7.83 13.35
N PHE A 245 21.90 -8.40 13.51
CA PHE A 245 21.50 -9.10 14.73
C PHE A 245 22.38 -10.34 14.99
N ARG A 246 22.64 -11.16 13.96
CA ARG A 246 23.54 -12.32 14.09
C ARG A 246 24.96 -11.91 14.47
N ASN A 247 25.44 -10.78 13.95
CA ASN A 247 26.79 -10.30 14.25
C ASN A 247 26.89 -9.74 15.68
N ALA A 248 25.87 -9.00 16.14
CA ALA A 248 25.79 -8.53 17.52
C ALA A 248 25.75 -9.71 18.52
N ARG A 249 24.97 -10.74 18.23
CA ARG A 249 24.86 -11.95 19.07
C ARG A 249 26.16 -12.76 19.10
N ARG A 250 26.92 -12.79 17.99
CA ARG A 250 28.25 -13.44 17.95
C ARG A 250 29.28 -12.70 18.81
N ALA A 251 29.27 -11.36 18.76
CA ALA A 251 30.16 -10.55 19.59
C ALA A 251 29.92 -10.79 21.09
N GLU A 252 28.68 -11.04 21.51
CA GLU A 252 28.39 -11.46 22.89
C GLU A 252 28.87 -12.89 23.20
N SER A 253 28.76 -13.83 22.25
CA SER A 253 29.15 -15.24 22.49
C SER A 253 30.66 -15.52 22.41
N GLU A 254 31.41 -14.77 21.61
CA GLU A 254 32.88 -14.90 21.48
C GLU A 254 33.64 -14.24 22.64
N HIS A 255 32.93 -13.57 23.53
CA HIS A 255 33.40 -13.29 24.88
C HIS A 255 32.87 -14.42 25.77
N PRO A 256 33.53 -15.61 25.83
CA PRO A 256 33.33 -16.44 27.00
C PRO A 256 33.64 -15.55 28.19
N TYR A 257 32.90 -15.71 29.27
CA TYR A 257 33.31 -15.20 30.57
C TYR A 257 34.69 -15.77 30.89
N GLY A 258 35.74 -15.20 30.34
CA GLY A 258 37.10 -15.31 30.81
C GLY A 258 37.09 -14.50 32.09
N GLU A 259 36.79 -15.19 33.19
CA GLU A 259 37.27 -14.93 34.54
C GLU A 259 37.86 -13.51 34.72
N ASN A 260 37.00 -12.49 34.77
CA ASN A 260 37.41 -11.22 35.36
C ASN A 260 37.48 -11.44 36.86
N ARG A 261 38.55 -12.09 37.32
CA ARG A 261 39.03 -11.99 38.69
C ARG A 261 39.63 -10.59 38.88
N MET A 262 38.79 -9.56 38.74
CA MET A 262 38.95 -8.33 39.48
C MET A 262 37.94 -8.41 40.61
N SER A 263 38.40 -8.93 41.75
CA SER A 263 37.77 -8.58 43.02
C SER A 263 37.61 -7.07 43.01
N LYS A 264 36.37 -6.59 43.04
CA LYS A 264 36.08 -5.20 43.35
C LYS A 264 36.88 -4.85 44.60
N ILE A 265 38.00 -4.15 44.43
CA ILE A 265 38.52 -3.28 45.47
C ILE A 265 37.42 -2.24 45.58
N ARG A 266 36.49 -2.47 46.51
CA ARG A 266 35.69 -1.38 47.06
C ARG A 266 36.71 -0.32 47.44
N PRO A 267 36.58 0.95 47.02
CA PRO A 267 37.40 1.99 47.60
C PRO A 267 37.08 2.01 49.09
N ARG A 268 37.96 1.41 49.90
CA ARG A 268 37.82 1.37 51.35
C ARG A 268 38.32 2.71 51.86
N TRP A 269 37.43 3.69 51.85
CA TRP A 269 37.64 5.05 52.35
C TRP A 269 38.19 5.07 53.80
N ASP A 270 37.96 4.00 54.59
CA ASP A 270 38.52 3.85 55.94
C ASP A 270 40.05 3.94 55.99
N TYR A 271 40.77 3.44 54.98
CA TYR A 271 42.24 3.40 55.02
C TYR A 271 42.89 4.77 54.84
N TYR A 272 42.25 5.65 54.07
CA TYR A 272 42.76 7.01 53.83
C TYR A 272 42.55 7.90 55.07
N TRP A 273 41.38 7.80 55.70
CA TRP A 273 41.07 8.53 56.92
C TRP A 273 41.92 8.04 58.10
N TRP A 274 42.12 6.74 58.23
CA TRP A 274 42.93 6.20 59.33
C TRP A 274 44.42 6.55 59.21
N ARG A 275 44.97 6.60 57.99
CA ARG A 275 46.35 7.06 57.75
C ARG A 275 46.51 8.55 58.01
N TRP A 276 45.58 9.38 57.53
CA TRP A 276 45.59 10.83 57.77
C TRP A 276 45.45 11.18 59.26
N TRP A 277 44.60 10.44 60.00
CA TRP A 277 44.40 10.66 61.44
C TRP A 277 45.58 10.17 62.28
N ARG A 278 46.33 9.17 61.82
CA ARG A 278 47.55 8.68 62.47
C ARG A 278 48.72 9.64 62.26
N ASP A 279 48.94 10.11 61.03
CA ASP A 279 49.99 11.09 60.71
C ASP A 279 49.80 12.41 61.48
N ARG A 280 48.55 12.85 61.70
CA ARG A 280 48.27 14.02 62.56
C ARG A 280 48.52 13.77 64.05
N ARG A 281 48.45 12.52 64.52
CA ARG A 281 48.63 12.19 65.94
C ARG A 281 50.11 12.14 66.34
N GLU A 282 51.00 11.81 65.41
CA GLU A 282 52.46 11.80 65.62
C GLU A 282 53.10 13.20 65.47
N GLN A 283 52.33 14.23 65.09
CA GLN A 283 52.80 15.62 65.05
C GLN A 283 52.46 16.44 66.31
N LEU A 284 51.75 15.85 67.27
CA LEU A 284 51.26 16.52 68.49
C LEU A 284 51.84 15.94 69.79
N TYR A 285 52.87 15.09 69.70
CA TYR A 285 53.77 14.68 70.77
C TYR A 285 55.20 14.68 70.23
#